data_AF-A0A8T3PT97-F1
#
_entry.id   AF-A0A8T3PT97-F1
#
_cell.length_a   1.000
_cell.length_b   1.000
_cell.length_c   1.000
_cell.angle_alpha   90.00
_cell.angle_beta   90.00
_cell.angle_gamma   90.00
#
_symmetry.space_group_name_H-M   'P 1'
#
loop_
_entity.id
_entity.type
_entity.pdbx_description
1 polymer ?
#
loop_
_entity_poly.entity_id
_entity_poly.type
_entity_poly.pdbx_seq_one_letter_code
_entity_poly.pdbx_strand_id
1 'polypeptide(L)'
;MNDLAARLARVLELVDREARHLAEVTQRFFGDAEVIDREWLAKQLATPEGIDRLESFGAKFSRLQDTLSDKLLPLFLRVAGELPGTAVENLHRA
;
A
#
# COMPACT_ATOMS: atom_id res chain seq x y z
N MET A 1 26.00 2.08 -13.41
CA MET A 1 25.02 2.39 -12.35
C MET A 1 25.03 1.22 -11.36
N ASN A 2 25.19 1.49 -10.06
CA ASN A 2 25.19 0.47 -9.00
C ASN A 2 23.93 -0.42 -9.11
N ASP A 3 24.08 -1.75 -9.10
CA ASP A 3 22.97 -2.71 -9.21
C ASP A 3 21.85 -2.43 -8.18
N LEU A 4 22.22 -1.99 -6.97
CA LEU A 4 21.29 -1.60 -5.92
C LEU A 4 20.45 -0.37 -6.27
N ALA A 5 21.05 0.64 -6.92
CA ALA A 5 20.34 1.85 -7.32
C ALA A 5 19.33 1.55 -8.45
N ALA A 6 19.73 0.72 -9.42
CA ALA A 6 18.83 0.28 -10.47
C ALA A 6 17.68 -0.58 -9.92
N ARG A 7 17.96 -1.42 -8.91
CA ARG A 7 16.92 -2.20 -8.21
C ARG A 7 15.98 -1.29 -7.42
N LEU A 8 16.50 -0.26 -6.74
CA LEU A 8 15.69 0.69 -6.00
C LEU A 8 14.73 1.44 -6.92
N ALA A 9 15.21 1.91 -8.08
CA ALA A 9 14.37 2.56 -9.08
C ALA A 9 13.18 1.67 -9.51
N ARG A 10 13.42 0.38 -9.80
CA ARG A 10 12.34 -0.57 -10.15
C ARG A 10 11.34 -0.80 -9.02
N VAL A 11 11.81 -0.83 -7.76
CA VAL A 11 10.91 -0.97 -6.59
C VAL A 11 10.08 0.30 -6.40
N LEU A 12 10.66 1.48 -6.60
CA LEU A 12 9.93 2.75 -6.55
C LEU A 12 8.84 2.81 -7.63
N GLU A 13 9.12 2.39 -8.86
CA GLU A 13 8.11 2.29 -9.94
C GLU A 13 6.98 1.31 -9.59
N LEU A 14 7.30 0.18 -8.95
CA LEU A 14 6.29 -0.76 -8.48
C LEU A 14 5.40 -0.13 -7.40
N VAL A 15 6.01 0.49 -6.39
CA VAL A 15 5.30 1.15 -5.28
C VAL A 15 4.40 2.25 -5.79
N ASP A 16 4.89 3.09 -6.70
CA ASP A 16 4.13 4.17 -7.32
C ASP A 16 2.90 3.65 -8.09
N ARG A 17 3.05 2.55 -8.86
CA ARG A 17 1.91 1.90 -9.51
C ARG A 17 0.90 1.32 -8.50
N GLU A 18 1.36 0.67 -7.44
CA GLU A 18 0.49 0.11 -6.40
C GLU A 18 -0.24 1.22 -5.63
N ALA A 19 0.44 2.33 -5.34
CA ALA A 19 -0.15 3.52 -4.73
C ALA A 19 -1.25 4.14 -5.59
N ARG A 20 -1.05 4.26 -6.91
CA ARG A 20 -2.10 4.71 -7.83
C ARG A 20 -3.32 3.79 -7.80
N HIS A 21 -3.12 2.48 -7.89
CA HIS A 21 -4.23 1.53 -7.83
C HIS A 21 -4.97 1.57 -6.48
N LEU A 22 -4.26 1.77 -5.37
CA LEU A 22 -4.88 1.95 -4.06
C LEU A 22 -5.69 3.25 -4.00
N ALA A 23 -5.16 4.35 -4.54
CA ALA A 23 -5.88 5.62 -4.61
C ALA A 23 -7.18 5.49 -5.42
N GLU A 24 -7.14 4.78 -6.55
CA GLU A 24 -8.33 4.53 -7.38
C GLU A 24 -9.42 3.75 -6.63
N VAL A 25 -9.08 2.67 -5.93
CA VAL A 25 -10.09 1.90 -5.17
C VAL A 25 -10.55 2.62 -3.92
N THR A 26 -9.67 3.39 -3.28
CA THR A 26 -10.03 4.25 -2.16
C THR A 26 -11.08 5.27 -2.61
N GLN A 27 -10.84 5.96 -3.73
CA GLN A 27 -11.80 6.91 -4.28
C GLN A 27 -13.11 6.23 -4.68
N ARG A 28 -13.06 5.04 -5.28
CA ARG A 28 -14.27 4.29 -5.70
C ARG A 28 -15.11 3.77 -4.54
N PHE A 29 -14.50 3.49 -3.39
CA PHE A 29 -15.18 2.93 -2.23
C PHE A 29 -15.64 4.02 -1.24
N PHE A 30 -14.78 5.01 -0.97
CA PHE A 30 -15.02 6.05 0.02
C PHE A 30 -15.40 7.42 -0.58
N GLY A 31 -15.27 7.64 -1.89
CA GLY A 31 -15.36 8.97 -2.50
C GLY A 31 -16.70 9.68 -2.34
N ASP A 32 -17.80 8.92 -2.23
CA ASP A 32 -19.15 9.45 -2.01
C ASP A 32 -19.56 9.42 -0.52
N ALA A 33 -18.67 8.99 0.38
CA ALA A 33 -18.98 8.86 1.80
C ALA A 33 -18.77 10.19 2.53
N GLU A 34 -19.85 10.81 3.02
CA GLU A 34 -19.76 11.97 3.91
C GLU A 34 -19.27 11.59 5.31
N VAL A 35 -19.67 10.42 5.81
CA VAL A 35 -19.29 9.87 7.12
C VAL A 35 -19.06 8.36 6.99
N ILE A 36 -17.94 7.87 7.53
CA ILE A 36 -17.61 6.45 7.61
C ILE A 36 -18.04 5.94 8.99
N ASP A 37 -19.26 5.43 9.08
CA ASP A 37 -19.82 4.85 10.30
C ASP A 37 -20.37 3.44 10.08
N ARG A 38 -21.02 2.90 11.12
CA ARG A 38 -21.59 1.54 11.08
C ARG A 38 -22.74 1.42 10.09
N GLU A 39 -23.55 2.46 9.92
CA GLU A 39 -24.71 2.42 9.01
C GLU A 39 -24.23 2.47 7.56
N TRP A 40 -23.25 3.32 7.26
CA TRP A 40 -22.58 3.36 5.96
C TRP A 40 -21.97 2.01 5.62
N LEU A 41 -21.22 1.40 6.54
CA LEU A 41 -20.61 0.09 6.30
C LEU A 41 -21.68 -0.98 6.06
N ALA A 42 -22.77 -0.98 6.84
CA ALA A 42 -23.87 -1.92 6.64
C ALA A 42 -24.51 -1.77 5.23
N LYS A 43 -24.64 -0.53 4.72
CA LYS A 43 -25.12 -0.27 3.35
C LYS A 43 -24.16 -0.82 2.29
N GLN A 44 -22.85 -0.67 2.48
CA GLN A 44 -21.85 -1.25 1.56
C GLN A 44 -21.94 -2.78 1.54
N LEU A 45 -22.02 -3.40 2.73
CA LEU A 45 -22.07 -4.86 2.87
C LEU A 45 -23.41 -5.48 2.48
N ALA A 46 -24.45 -4.68 2.24
CA ALA A 46 -25.76 -5.16 1.80
C ALA A 46 -25.81 -5.47 0.29
N THR A 47 -24.77 -5.12 -0.47
CA THR A 47 -24.71 -5.34 -1.93
C THR A 47 -23.44 -6.08 -2.32
N PRO A 48 -23.49 -7.03 -3.28
CA PRO A 48 -22.29 -7.68 -3.80
C PRO A 48 -21.25 -6.68 -4.28
N GLU A 49 -21.67 -5.61 -4.96
CA GLU A 49 -20.77 -4.59 -5.49
C GLU A 49 -20.02 -3.83 -4.39
N GLY A 50 -20.67 -3.57 -3.25
CA GLY A 50 -20.03 -2.90 -2.11
C GLY A 50 -19.04 -3.82 -1.39
N ILE A 51 -19.35 -5.12 -1.28
CA ILE A 51 -18.42 -6.15 -0.76
C ILE A 51 -17.19 -6.22 -1.67
N ASP A 52 -17.38 -6.35 -2.99
CA ASP A 52 -16.30 -6.43 -3.97
C ASP A 52 -15.37 -5.21 -3.92
N ARG A 53 -15.94 -4.01 -3.72
CA ARG A 53 -15.15 -2.78 -3.56
C ARG A 53 -14.32 -2.79 -2.29
N LEU A 54 -14.89 -3.22 -1.16
CA LEU A 54 -14.17 -3.35 0.11
C LEU A 54 -13.04 -4.37 0.01
N GLU A 55 -13.30 -5.53 -0.59
CA GLU A 55 -12.29 -6.56 -0.82
C GLU A 55 -11.18 -6.07 -1.76
N SER A 56 -11.53 -5.35 -2.82
CA SER A 56 -10.56 -4.75 -3.74
C SER A 56 -9.68 -3.71 -3.04
N PHE A 57 -10.27 -2.87 -2.17
CA PHE A 57 -9.53 -1.95 -1.32
C PHE A 57 -8.56 -2.70 -0.40
N GLY A 58 -9.05 -3.67 0.36
CA GLY A 58 -8.23 -4.46 1.29
C GLY A 58 -7.07 -5.14 0.58
N ALA A 59 -7.31 -5.80 -0.55
CA ALA A 59 -6.28 -6.50 -1.30
C ALA A 59 -5.18 -5.57 -1.85
N LYS A 60 -5.55 -4.37 -2.33
CA LYS A 60 -4.57 -3.40 -2.84
C LYS A 60 -3.81 -2.71 -1.72
N PHE A 61 -4.48 -2.45 -0.59
CA PHE A 61 -3.84 -1.90 0.60
C PHE A 61 -2.77 -2.86 1.15
N SER A 62 -3.12 -4.13 1.37
CA SER A 62 -2.17 -5.13 1.85
C SER A 62 -0.98 -5.29 0.91
N ARG A 63 -1.23 -5.34 -0.41
CA ARG A 63 -0.14 -5.45 -1.40
C ARG A 63 0.85 -4.29 -1.32
N LEU A 64 0.36 -3.05 -1.23
CA LEU A 64 1.23 -1.89 -1.09
C LEU A 64 2.01 -1.95 0.23
N GLN A 65 1.36 -2.29 1.34
CA GLN A 65 2.00 -2.44 2.65
C GLN A 65 3.12 -3.49 2.61
N ASP A 66 2.87 -4.65 2.01
CA ASP A 66 3.86 -5.73 1.85
C ASP A 66 5.04 -5.26 0.99
N THR A 67 4.79 -4.60 -0.14
CA THR A 67 5.86 -4.08 -1.00
C THR A 67 6.71 -3.03 -0.28
N LEU A 68 6.09 -2.14 0.49
CA LEU A 68 6.81 -1.14 1.29
C LEU A 68 7.70 -1.82 2.34
N SER A 69 7.13 -2.76 3.10
CA SER A 69 7.77 -3.37 4.27
C SER A 69 8.85 -4.38 3.90
N ASP A 70 8.57 -5.25 2.91
CA ASP A 70 9.46 -6.36 2.56
C ASP A 70 10.53 -5.96 1.53
N LYS A 71 10.27 -4.91 0.75
CA LYS A 71 11.13 -4.56 -0.40
C LYS A 71 11.66 -3.14 -0.33
N LEU A 72 10.80 -2.13 -0.24
CA LEU A 72 11.25 -0.75 -0.35
C LEU A 72 12.13 -0.35 0.83
N LEU A 73 11.61 -0.47 2.06
CA LEU A 73 12.32 -0.03 3.27
C LEU A 73 13.68 -0.73 3.43
N PRO A 74 13.79 -2.08 3.33
CA PRO A 74 15.09 -2.74 3.45
C PRO A 74 16.07 -2.35 2.32
N LEU A 75 15.58 -2.13 1.10
CA LEU A 75 16.43 -1.77 -0.02
C LEU A 75 16.91 -0.31 0.08
N PHE A 76 16.04 0.59 0.52
CA PHE A 76 16.37 1.98 0.77
C PHE A 76 17.49 2.10 1.81
N LEU A 77 17.34 1.43 2.96
CA LEU A 77 18.36 1.40 4.01
C LEU A 77 19.70 0.88 3.47
N ARG A 78 19.71 -0.20 2.68
CA ARG A 78 20.94 -0.71 2.05
C ARG A 78 21.60 0.30 1.12
N VAL A 79 20.81 1.03 0.33
CA VAL A 79 21.34 2.09 -0.56
C VAL A 79 21.91 3.25 0.26
N ALA A 80 21.32 3.56 1.41
CA ALA A 80 21.83 4.55 2.37
C ALA A 80 23.06 4.08 3.16
N GLY A 81 23.51 2.82 2.98
CA GLY A 81 24.65 2.26 3.71
C GLY A 81 24.29 1.66 5.07
N GLU A 82 23.01 1.50 5.36
CA GLU A 82 22.48 0.93 6.60
C GLU A 82 22.18 -0.57 6.47
N LEU A 83 22.20 -1.26 7.62
CA LEU A 83 21.76 -2.65 7.74
C LEU A 83 20.26 -2.69 8.08
N PRO A 84 19.42 -3.31 7.24
CA PRO A 84 18.00 -3.51 7.56
C PRO A 84 17.81 -4.49 8.73
N GLY A 85 16.90 -4.15 9.63
CA GLY A 85 16.39 -5.03 10.69
C GLY A 85 15.05 -5.66 10.31
N THR A 86 14.22 -5.97 11.30
CA THR A 86 12.83 -6.42 11.12
C THR A 86 11.96 -5.34 10.48
N ALA A 87 10.78 -5.71 9.97
CA ALA A 87 9.87 -4.76 9.31
C ALA A 87 9.50 -3.55 10.21
N VAL A 88 9.20 -3.80 11.49
CA VAL A 88 8.87 -2.75 12.48
C VAL A 88 10.08 -1.85 12.75
N GLU A 89 11.27 -2.43 12.91
CA GLU A 89 12.49 -1.64 13.13
C GLU A 89 12.85 -0.78 11.92
N ASN A 90 12.67 -1.30 10.70
CA ASN A 90 12.90 -0.54 9.47
C ASN A 90 11.90 0.61 9.34
N LEU A 91 10.64 0.39 9.72
CA LEU A 91 9.62 1.43 9.70
C LEU A 91 9.93 2.56 10.69
N HIS A 92 10.47 2.26 11.87
CA HIS A 92 10.89 3.28 12.83
C HIS A 92 12.12 4.10 12.42
N ARG A 93 12.88 3.64 11.41
CA ARG A 93 14.13 4.27 10.96
C ARG A 93 13.97 5.11 9.69
N ALA A 94 12.90 4.91 8.94
CA ALA A 94 12.59 5.65 7.72
C ALA A 94 11.83 6.95 8.01
#